data_AF-A0A8D0F9L8-F1
#
_entry.id   AF-A0A8D0F9L8-F1
#
_cell.length_a   1.000
_cell.length_b   1.000
_cell.length_c   1.000
_cell.angle_alpha   90.00
_cell.angle_beta   90.00
_cell.angle_gamma   90.00
#
_symmetry.space_group_name_H-M   'P 1'
#
loop_
_entity.id
_entity.type
_entity.pdbx_description
1 polymer ?
#
loop_
_entity_poly.entity_id
_entity_poly.type
_entity_poly.pdbx_seq_one_letter_code
_entity_poly.pdbx_strand_id
1 'polypeptide(L)' 'MAARGSCPGCGSAALVEDSHYAQQQLVCAACGCVLAEGLLTTTYAEEEHLREVAYSQSTGQKEQLSRCLQR' A
#
# COMPACT_ATOMS: atom_id res chain seq x y z
N MET A 1 -0.10 -21.93 14.82
CA MET A 1 -0.37 -20.67 15.55
C MET A 1 0.95 -20.21 16.15
N ALA A 2 1.61 -19.22 15.54
CA ALA A 2 2.91 -18.73 16.00
C ALA A 2 2.79 -18.14 17.41
N ALA A 3 3.82 -18.34 18.23
CA ALA A 3 3.87 -17.99 19.65
C ALA A 3 3.39 -16.54 19.87
N ARG A 4 2.29 -16.40 20.62
CA ARG A 4 1.68 -15.11 20.96
C ARG A 4 2.61 -14.34 21.90
N GLY A 5 3.55 -13.58 21.35
CA GLY A 5 4.31 -12.59 22.12
C GLY A 5 5.82 -12.56 21.91
N SER A 6 6.40 -13.42 21.07
CA SER A 6 7.85 -13.40 20.80
C SER A 6 8.18 -13.48 19.32
N CYS A 7 9.25 -12.77 18.94
CA CYS A 7 9.80 -12.80 17.60
C CYS A 7 10.39 -14.18 17.28
N PRO A 8 10.03 -14.81 16.14
CA PRO A 8 10.57 -16.11 15.75
C PRO A 8 12.05 -16.03 15.34
N GLY A 9 12.57 -14.85 14.98
CA GLY A 9 13.96 -14.65 14.57
C GLY A 9 14.93 -14.54 15.74
N CYS A 10 14.62 -13.70 16.73
CA CYS A 10 15.54 -13.41 17.84
C CYS A 10 15.00 -13.77 19.24
N GLY A 11 13.77 -14.27 19.35
CA GLY A 11 13.13 -14.62 20.62
C GLY A 11 12.64 -13.42 21.45
N SER A 12 12.97 -12.18 21.05
CA SER A 12 12.57 -10.98 21.78
C SER A 12 11.05 -10.80 21.81
N ALA A 13 10.53 -10.34 22.94
CA ALA A 13 9.13 -9.95 23.11
C ALA A 13 8.84 -8.50 22.70
N ALA A 14 9.86 -7.75 22.25
CA ALA A 14 9.71 -6.37 21.80
C ALA A 14 9.05 -6.31 20.40
N LEU A 15 7.74 -6.56 20.36
CA LEU A 15 6.90 -6.48 19.17
C LEU A 15 6.15 -5.14 19.17
N VAL A 16 6.18 -4.44 18.06
CA VAL A 16 5.59 -3.09 17.89
C VAL A 16 4.72 -3.08 16.65
N GLU A 17 3.53 -2.48 16.77
CA GLU A 17 2.68 -2.14 15.62
C GLU A 17 3.21 -0.86 14.98
N ASP A 18 3.76 -0.99 13.77
CA ASP A 18 4.17 0.10 12.90
C ASP A 18 3.00 0.44 11.97
N SER A 19 2.60 1.70 11.93
CA SER A 19 1.51 2.21 11.09
C SER A 19 1.97 3.31 10.14
N HIS A 20 3.27 3.36 9.84
CA HIS A 20 3.83 4.32 8.90
C HIS A 20 3.42 3.97 7.45
N TYR A 21 3.10 5.00 6.66
CA TYR A 21 2.86 4.89 5.22
C TYR A 21 1.70 3.95 4.79
N ALA A 22 0.57 4.05 5.48
CA ALA A 22 -0.72 3.42 5.13
C ALA A 22 -0.79 1.88 5.27
N GLN A 23 0.31 1.20 5.55
CA GLN A 23 0.31 -0.23 5.83
C GLN A 23 0.59 -0.47 7.32
N GLN A 24 -0.33 -1.14 8.01
CA GLN A 24 -0.09 -1.61 9.37
C GLN A 24 0.81 -2.84 9.33
N GLN A 25 1.91 -2.86 10.09
CA GLN A 25 2.84 -3.97 10.18
C GLN A 25 3.13 -4.28 11.65
N LEU A 26 3.32 -5.55 11.97
CA LEU A 26 3.83 -5.97 13.28
C LEU A 26 5.31 -6.31 13.12
N VAL A 27 6.18 -5.57 13.78
CA VAL A 27 7.64 -5.68 13.65
C VAL A 27 8.32 -5.93 15.00
N CYS A 28 9.41 -6.67 14.98
CA CYS A 28 10.27 -6.83 16.14
C CYS A 28 11.26 -5.66 16.22
N ALA A 29 11.19 -4.86 17.27
CA ALA A 29 12.08 -3.73 17.51
C ALA A 29 13.53 -4.15 17.80
N ALA A 30 13.77 -5.41 18.19
CA ALA A 30 15.11 -5.90 18.54
C ALA A 30 15.93 -6.37 17.32
N CYS A 31 15.28 -6.92 16.29
CA CYS A 31 15.99 -7.51 15.14
C CYS A 31 15.42 -7.11 13.77
N GLY A 32 14.34 -6.34 13.73
CA GLY A 32 13.71 -5.88 12.48
C GLY A 32 12.90 -6.93 11.74
N CYS A 33 12.67 -8.12 12.32
CA CYS A 33 11.79 -9.11 11.67
C CYS A 33 10.35 -8.60 11.58
N VAL A 34 9.73 -8.74 10.42
CA VAL A 34 8.30 -8.49 10.20
C VAL A 34 7.54 -9.77 10.52
N LEU A 35 6.59 -9.68 11.45
CA LEU A 35 5.77 -10.80 11.91
C LEU A 35 4.42 -10.86 11.19
N ALA A 36 3.85 -9.70 10.86
CA ALA A 36 2.61 -9.60 10.13
C ALA A 36 2.60 -8.31 9.30
N GLU A 37 1.97 -8.39 8.13
CA GLU A 37 1.78 -7.28 7.22
C GLU A 37 0.29 -7.12 6.95
N GLY A 38 -0.19 -5.88 7.07
CA GLY A 38 -1.56 -5.49 6.73
C GLY A 38 -1.78 -5.45 5.23
N LEU A 39 -3.03 -5.28 4.82
CA LEU A 39 -3.41 -5.28 3.42
C LEU A 39 -2.92 -4.00 2.72
N LEU A 40 -2.13 -4.17 1.66
CA LEU A 40 -1.62 -3.09 0.82
C LEU A 40 -2.65 -2.54 -0.18
N THR A 41 -3.68 -3.33 -0.45
CA THR A 41 -4.70 -3.04 -1.45
C THR A 41 -6.01 -2.72 -0.78
N THR A 42 -6.79 -1.81 -1.34
CA THR A 42 -8.20 -1.67 -0.98
C THR A 42 -8.97 -2.89 -1.45
N THR A 43 -9.96 -3.32 -0.68
CA THR A 43 -10.91 -4.34 -1.12
C THR A 43 -11.87 -3.75 -2.14
N TYR A 44 -12.50 -4.57 -2.99
CA TYR A 44 -13.52 -4.11 -3.95
C TYR A 44 -14.64 -3.28 -3.30
N ALA A 45 -15.02 -3.61 -2.06
CA ALA A 45 -16.01 -2.87 -1.29
C ALA A 45 -15.51 -1.46 -0.88
N GLU A 46 -14.22 -1.30 -0.58
CA GLU A 46 -13.60 0.00 -0.33
C GLU A 46 -13.49 0.84 -1.61
N GLU A 47 -13.36 0.17 -2.77
CA GLU A 47 -13.36 0.79 -4.09
C GLU A 47 -14.75 1.14 -4.62
N GLU A 48 -15.85 0.65 -4.02
CA GLU A 48 -17.23 0.92 -4.48
C GLU A 48 -17.54 2.42 -4.53
N HIS A 49 -16.94 3.20 -3.62
CA HIS A 49 -17.10 4.65 -3.56
C HIS A 49 -16.07 5.40 -4.43
N LEU A 50 -15.10 4.70 -5.00
CA LEU A 50 -14.08 5.27 -5.88
C LEU A 50 -14.59 5.23 -7.32
N ARG A 51 -14.50 6.38 -8.00
CA ARG A 51 -14.79 6.49 -9.42
C ARG A 51 -13.51 6.28 -10.20
N GLU A 52 -13.49 5.29 -11.09
CA GLU A 52 -12.41 5.14 -12.05
C GLU A 52 -12.30 6.42 -12.90
N VAL A 53 -11.12 7.03 -12.95
CA VAL A 53 -10.83 8.19 -13.80
C VAL A 53 -9.64 7.86 -14.69
N ALA A 54 -9.90 7.76 -15.99
CA ALA A 54 -8.84 7.56 -16.97
C ALA A 54 -7.88 8.76 -16.97
N TYR A 55 -6.59 8.49 -17.14
CA TYR A 55 -5.54 9.53 -17.20
C TYR A 55 -5.85 10.63 -18.24
N SER A 56 -6.40 10.24 -19.40
CA SER A 56 -6.82 11.15 -20.46
C SER A 56 -7.99 12.07 -20.09
N GLN A 57 -8.79 11.68 -19.09
CA GLN A 57 -9.92 12.46 -18.58
C GLN A 57 -9.51 13.36 -17.42
N SER A 58 -8.55 12.95 -16.59
CA SER A 58 -8.10 13.72 -15.41
C SER A 58 -7.04 14.77 -15.74
N THR A 59 -6.16 14.48 -16.69
CA THR A 59 -5.14 15.44 -17.13
C THR A 59 -5.64 16.16 -18.37
N GLY A 60 -5.92 17.46 -18.24
CA GLY A 60 -6.43 18.31 -19.31
C GLY A 60 -5.46 18.58 -20.47
N GLN A 61 -4.54 17.66 -20.79
CA GLN A 61 -3.83 17.70 -22.06
C GLN A 61 -4.79 17.23 -23.15
N LYS A 62 -5.57 18.17 -23.71
CA LYS A 62 -6.18 17.97 -25.02
C LYS A 62 -5.08 17.44 -25.93
N GLU A 63 -5.28 16.24 -26.46
CA GLU A 63 -4.41 15.60 -27.42
C GLU A 63 -3.94 16.68 -28.40
N GLN A 64 -2.67 17.07 -28.31
CA GLN A 64 -2.14 18.05 -29.23
C GLN A 64 -2.14 17.35 -30.58
N LEU A 65 -3.16 17.63 -31.40
CA LEU A 65 -3.28 17.03 -32.73
C LEU A 65 -1.96 17.25 -33.44
N SER A 66 -1.36 16.14 -33.88
CA SER A 66 -0.15 16.16 -34.67
C SER A 66 -0.32 17.16 -35.80
N ARG A 67 0.68 18.03 -35.98
CA ARG A 67 0.72 19.13 -36.97
C ARG A 67 0.47 18.66 -38.41
N CYS A 68 0.49 17.35 -38.65
CA CYS A 68 0.15 16.69 -39.90
C CYS A 68 -1.35 16.77 -40.27
N LEU A 69 -2.24 16.88 -39.27
CA LEU A 69 -3.71 16.96 -39.47
C LEU A 69 -4.23 18.39 -39.65
N GLN A 70 -3.33 19.39 -39.64
CA GLN A 70 -3.63 20.82 -39.76
C GLN A 70 -3.30 21.39 -41.16
N ARG A 71 -3.07 20.53 -42.16
CA ARG A 71 -2.85 20.87 -43.56
C ARG A 71 -3.90 20.24 -44.46
#